data_AF-U7TVC0-F1
#
_entry.id   AF-U7TVC0-F1
#
_cell.length_a   1.000
_cell.length_b   1.000
_cell.length_c   1.000
_cell.angle_alpha   90.00
_cell.angle_beta   90.00
_cell.angle_gamma   90.00
#
_symmetry.space_group_name_H-M   'P 1'
#
loop_
_entity.id
_entity.type
_entity.pdbx_description
1 polymer ?
#
loop_
_entity_poly.entity_id
_entity_poly.type
_entity_poly.pdbx_seq_one_letter_code
_entity_poly.pdbx_strand_id
1 'polypeptide(L)'
;MKIKDILKENNIKLIELSNILNISRPTLNSYIDEFEKEGKITNEEYDSFFKKISKKSYLSREELFGDINEFKEFLMKKKYGDFLPENLRLLQSIYNKIYKDMKGKNEVVAIYKFLESAINNYGEDKALSGYINYTLYLNGLKDIKEITADDKILVSNIFPIMKKYEKSELEINDEGLKEFYNRVDEIKKVREIRYQKFEKELKEKLMKELSLKDELNKEDLKRILNNLDLKKI
;
A
#
# COMPACT_ATOMS: atom_id res chain seq x y z
N MET A 1 -36.00 -10.55 3.33
CA MET A 1 -36.06 -9.60 4.47
C MET A 1 -35.09 -8.44 4.20
N LYS A 2 -35.27 -7.28 4.85
CA LYS A 2 -34.29 -6.19 4.77
C LYS A 2 -33.00 -6.61 5.47
N ILE A 3 -31.85 -6.19 4.95
CA ILE A 3 -30.54 -6.58 5.49
C ILE A 3 -30.36 -6.04 6.90
N LYS A 4 -30.77 -4.78 7.13
CA LYS A 4 -30.69 -4.17 8.47
C LYS A 4 -31.50 -4.94 9.52
N ASP A 5 -32.65 -5.48 9.13
CA ASP A 5 -33.51 -6.26 10.02
C ASP A 5 -32.85 -7.60 10.38
N ILE A 6 -32.31 -8.32 9.38
CA ILE A 6 -31.58 -9.59 9.59
C ILE A 6 -30.40 -9.39 10.55
N LEU A 7 -29.61 -8.34 10.35
CA LEU A 7 -28.47 -8.02 11.22
C LEU A 7 -28.92 -7.71 12.65
N LYS A 8 -30.01 -6.94 12.80
CA LYS A 8 -30.55 -6.56 14.10
C LYS A 8 -31.12 -7.76 14.86
N GLU A 9 -31.88 -8.61 14.19
CA GLU A 9 -32.45 -9.85 14.75
C GLU A 9 -31.37 -10.80 15.26
N ASN A 10 -30.21 -10.83 14.59
CA ASN A 10 -29.06 -11.67 14.95
C ASN A 10 -28.01 -10.95 15.83
N ASN A 11 -28.34 -9.77 16.36
CA ASN A 11 -27.45 -8.97 17.22
C ASN A 11 -26.06 -8.67 16.61
N ILE A 12 -26.01 -8.43 15.30
CA ILE A 12 -24.80 -8.04 14.57
C ILE A 12 -24.83 -6.54 14.31
N LYS A 13 -23.82 -5.82 14.78
CA LYS A 13 -23.72 -4.37 14.54
C LYS A 13 -23.12 -4.10 13.16
N LEU A 14 -23.54 -3.02 12.50
CA LEU A 14 -22.96 -2.59 11.22
C LEU A 14 -21.44 -2.39 11.28
N ILE A 15 -20.92 -1.90 12.42
CA ILE A 15 -19.45 -1.81 12.61
C ILE A 15 -18.78 -3.17 12.57
N GLU A 16 -19.40 -4.16 13.19
CA GLU A 16 -18.85 -5.49 13.31
C GLU A 16 -18.76 -6.11 11.92
N LEU A 17 -19.84 -6.03 11.14
CA LEU A 17 -19.85 -6.48 9.75
C LEU A 17 -18.84 -5.72 8.88
N SER A 18 -18.76 -4.38 8.98
CA SER A 18 -17.81 -3.60 8.19
C SER A 18 -16.36 -3.97 8.51
N ASN A 19 -16.06 -4.24 9.78
CA ASN A 19 -14.74 -4.68 10.21
C ASN A 19 -14.42 -6.09 9.70
N ILE A 20 -15.38 -7.01 9.74
CA ILE A 20 -15.19 -8.39 9.26
C ILE A 20 -14.92 -8.42 7.76
N LEU A 21 -15.69 -7.65 6.99
CA LEU A 21 -15.57 -7.55 5.53
C LEU A 21 -14.44 -6.61 5.07
N ASN A 22 -13.75 -5.95 6.00
CA ASN A 22 -12.67 -5.01 5.75
C ASN A 22 -13.05 -3.88 4.75
N ILE A 23 -14.24 -3.31 4.94
CA ILE A 23 -14.73 -2.15 4.19
C ILE A 23 -15.16 -1.03 5.14
N SER A 24 -15.23 0.20 4.62
CA SER A 24 -15.68 1.32 5.43
C SER A 24 -17.17 1.18 5.78
N ARG A 25 -17.56 1.64 6.98
CA ARG A 25 -18.99 1.70 7.37
C ARG A 25 -19.85 2.48 6.36
N PRO A 26 -19.44 3.66 5.85
CA PRO A 26 -20.19 4.35 4.80
C PRO A 26 -20.40 3.50 3.54
N THR A 27 -19.37 2.77 3.09
CA THR A 27 -19.47 1.88 1.94
C THR A 27 -20.47 0.75 2.19
N LEU A 28 -20.38 0.08 3.35
CA LEU A 28 -21.33 -0.97 3.71
C LEU A 28 -22.77 -0.44 3.76
N ASN A 29 -22.99 0.72 4.37
CA ASN A 29 -24.31 1.35 4.41
C ASN A 29 -24.83 1.67 3.00
N SER A 30 -23.97 2.21 2.12
CA SER A 30 -24.35 2.49 0.73
C SER A 30 -24.81 1.23 0.01
N TYR A 31 -24.10 0.11 0.15
CA TYR A 31 -24.50 -1.16 -0.47
C TYR A 31 -25.81 -1.70 0.09
N ILE A 32 -26.02 -1.58 1.40
CA ILE A 32 -27.28 -2.01 2.01
C ILE A 32 -28.44 -1.15 1.49
N ASP A 33 -28.25 0.17 1.44
CA ASP A 33 -29.29 1.09 0.97
C ASP A 33 -29.60 0.89 -0.51
N GLU A 34 -28.59 0.64 -1.36
CA GLU A 34 -28.74 0.30 -2.78
C GLU A 34 -29.53 -1.01 -2.94
N PHE A 35 -29.14 -2.06 -2.22
CA PHE A 35 -29.82 -3.35 -2.27
C PHE A 35 -31.28 -3.28 -1.79
N GLU A 36 -31.54 -2.59 -0.68
CA GLU A 36 -32.88 -2.47 -0.11
C GLU A 36 -33.83 -1.60 -0.96
N LYS A 37 -33.29 -0.66 -1.76
CA LYS A 37 -34.07 0.18 -2.68
C LYS A 37 -34.27 -0.46 -4.05
N GLU A 38 -33.21 -1.00 -4.63
CA GLU A 38 -33.17 -1.43 -6.04
C GLU A 38 -33.24 -2.94 -6.21
N GLY A 39 -33.10 -3.71 -5.13
CA GLY A 39 -33.02 -5.18 -5.17
C GLY A 39 -31.73 -5.72 -5.79
N LYS A 40 -30.76 -4.85 -6.07
CA LYS A 40 -29.45 -5.18 -6.62
C LYS A 40 -28.37 -4.21 -6.11
N ILE A 41 -27.12 -4.67 -6.12
CA ILE A 41 -25.94 -3.82 -5.90
C ILE A 41 -25.06 -3.86 -7.15
N THR A 42 -24.45 -2.73 -7.49
CA THR A 42 -23.51 -2.63 -8.62
C THR A 42 -22.30 -3.55 -8.47
N ASN A 43 -21.83 -3.74 -7.23
CA ASN A 43 -20.85 -4.76 -6.92
C ASN A 43 -21.51 -6.15 -6.86
N GLU A 44 -21.18 -7.01 -7.83
CA GLU A 44 -21.76 -8.35 -8.00
C GLU A 44 -21.45 -9.30 -6.82
N GLU A 45 -20.30 -9.17 -6.17
CA GLU A 45 -19.95 -10.03 -5.02
C GLU A 45 -20.86 -9.75 -3.84
N TYR A 46 -21.01 -8.47 -3.50
CA TYR A 46 -21.86 -8.02 -2.40
C TYR A 46 -23.34 -8.21 -2.73
N ASP A 47 -23.73 -8.04 -4.00
CA ASP A 47 -25.07 -8.36 -4.49
C ASP A 47 -25.42 -9.84 -4.25
N SER A 48 -24.54 -10.75 -4.68
CA SER A 48 -24.71 -12.19 -4.48
C SER A 48 -24.80 -12.56 -2.98
N PHE A 49 -23.93 -11.98 -2.16
CA PHE A 49 -23.96 -12.18 -0.71
C PHE A 49 -25.27 -11.70 -0.08
N PHE A 50 -25.72 -10.49 -0.40
CA PHE A 50 -26.97 -9.95 0.16
C PHE A 50 -28.20 -10.70 -0.35
N LYS A 51 -28.20 -11.17 -1.61
CA LYS A 51 -29.23 -12.10 -2.12
C LYS A 51 -29.24 -13.43 -1.36
N LYS A 52 -28.07 -13.98 -1.01
CA LYS A 52 -27.96 -15.22 -0.23
C LYS A 52 -28.58 -15.04 1.16
N ILE A 53 -28.11 -14.04 1.92
CA ILE A 53 -28.54 -13.87 3.31
C ILE A 53 -30.00 -13.35 3.40
N SER A 54 -30.49 -12.58 2.43
CA SER A 54 -31.87 -12.06 2.44
C SER A 54 -32.96 -13.11 2.20
N LYS A 55 -32.58 -14.26 1.61
CA LYS A 55 -33.46 -15.41 1.32
C LYS A 55 -33.44 -16.49 2.40
N LYS A 56 -32.51 -16.41 3.34
CA LYS A 56 -32.30 -17.42 4.37
C LYS A 56 -32.89 -16.93 5.70
N SER A 57 -33.57 -17.82 6.41
CA SER A 57 -33.99 -17.59 7.78
C SER A 57 -32.92 -18.13 8.72
N TYR A 58 -32.32 -17.26 9.50
CA TYR A 58 -31.26 -17.63 10.44
C TYR A 58 -31.86 -18.01 11.79
N LEU A 59 -31.50 -19.19 12.30
CA LEU A 59 -31.96 -19.67 13.61
C LEU A 59 -31.02 -19.25 14.74
N SER A 60 -29.81 -18.82 14.39
CA SER A 60 -28.78 -18.41 15.35
C SER A 60 -27.84 -17.38 14.74
N ARG A 61 -27.20 -16.59 15.61
CA ARG A 61 -26.15 -15.65 15.23
C ARG A 61 -24.98 -16.38 14.56
N GLU A 62 -24.61 -17.54 15.05
CA GLU A 62 -23.50 -18.36 14.57
C GLU A 62 -23.69 -18.77 13.10
N GLU A 63 -24.92 -19.07 12.71
CA GLU A 63 -25.25 -19.44 11.34
C GLU A 63 -25.05 -18.28 10.36
N LEU A 64 -25.48 -17.07 10.74
CA LEU A 64 -25.23 -15.86 9.94
C LEU A 64 -23.74 -15.52 9.90
N PHE A 65 -23.02 -15.71 11.01
CA PHE A 65 -21.57 -15.57 11.05
C PHE A 65 -20.84 -16.55 10.15
N GLY A 66 -21.33 -17.78 10.02
CA GLY A 66 -20.81 -18.75 9.06
C GLY A 66 -20.86 -18.22 7.63
N ASP A 67 -22.02 -17.72 7.20
CA ASP A 67 -22.19 -17.13 5.86
C ASP A 67 -21.35 -15.87 5.65
N ILE A 68 -21.22 -15.01 6.67
CA ILE A 68 -20.36 -13.81 6.62
C ILE A 68 -18.88 -14.21 6.48
N ASN A 69 -18.42 -15.20 7.23
CA ASN A 69 -17.03 -15.64 7.20
C ASN A 69 -16.68 -16.35 5.89
N GLU A 70 -17.58 -17.18 5.36
CA GLU A 70 -17.44 -17.77 4.04
C GLU A 70 -17.29 -16.69 2.96
N PHE A 71 -18.14 -15.65 3.02
CA PHE A 71 -18.04 -14.53 2.09
C PHE A 71 -16.73 -13.75 2.25
N LYS A 72 -16.28 -13.52 3.49
CA LYS A 72 -14.96 -12.91 3.76
C LYS A 72 -13.82 -13.73 3.16
N GLU A 73 -13.83 -15.04 3.33
CA GLU A 73 -12.80 -15.93 2.77
C GLU A 73 -12.81 -15.90 1.25
N PHE A 74 -13.99 -15.90 0.62
CA PHE A 74 -14.15 -15.71 -0.82
C PHE A 74 -13.52 -14.38 -1.29
N LEU A 75 -13.82 -13.26 -0.61
CA LEU A 75 -13.23 -11.96 -0.92
C LEU A 75 -11.70 -11.97 -0.76
N MET A 76 -11.19 -12.61 0.29
CA MET A 76 -9.76 -12.74 0.54
C MET A 76 -9.07 -13.59 -0.52
N LYS A 77 -9.64 -14.73 -0.91
CA LYS A 77 -9.10 -15.60 -1.97
C LYS A 77 -9.13 -14.90 -3.32
N LYS A 78 -10.17 -14.13 -3.63
CA LYS A 78 -10.21 -13.35 -4.88
C LYS A 78 -9.16 -12.25 -4.91
N LYS A 79 -8.93 -11.57 -3.78
CA LYS A 79 -8.00 -10.43 -3.69
C LYS A 79 -6.53 -10.85 -3.54
N TYR A 80 -6.27 -11.98 -2.88
CA TYR A 80 -4.93 -12.41 -2.49
C TYR A 80 -4.63 -13.86 -2.89
N GLY A 81 -5.41 -14.46 -3.78
CA GLY A 81 -5.28 -15.88 -4.17
C GLY A 81 -3.92 -16.23 -4.76
N ASP A 82 -3.22 -15.24 -5.32
CA ASP A 82 -1.87 -15.41 -5.88
C ASP A 82 -0.77 -15.42 -4.80
N PHE A 83 -1.09 -15.08 -3.56
CA PHE A 83 -0.13 -15.06 -2.47
C PHE A 83 -0.10 -16.41 -1.74
N LEU A 84 1.11 -16.90 -1.47
CA LEU A 84 1.31 -17.97 -0.49
C LEU A 84 0.84 -17.51 0.90
N PRO A 85 0.29 -18.41 1.74
CA PRO A 85 -0.21 -18.07 3.07
C PRO A 85 0.81 -17.33 3.95
N GLU A 86 2.08 -17.71 3.88
CA GLU A 86 3.17 -17.11 4.65
C GLU A 86 3.42 -15.66 4.22
N ASN A 87 3.39 -15.40 2.91
CA ASN A 87 3.54 -14.07 2.35
C ASN A 87 2.36 -13.16 2.72
N LEU A 88 1.14 -13.71 2.71
CA LEU A 88 -0.06 -12.98 3.12
C LEU A 88 0.00 -12.61 4.61
N ARG A 89 0.45 -13.54 5.47
CA ARG A 89 0.64 -13.27 6.91
C ARG A 89 1.66 -12.17 7.15
N LEU A 90 2.80 -12.20 6.44
CA LEU A 90 3.82 -11.16 6.53
C LEU A 90 3.25 -9.80 6.10
N LEU A 91 2.57 -9.75 4.95
CA LEU A 91 1.96 -8.54 4.42
C LEU A 91 0.92 -7.94 5.38
N GLN A 92 0.05 -8.78 5.96
CA GLN A 92 -0.93 -8.35 6.96
C GLN A 92 -0.26 -7.85 8.24
N SER A 93 0.79 -8.53 8.72
CA SER A 93 1.55 -8.11 9.90
C SER A 93 2.17 -6.73 9.70
N ILE A 94 2.82 -6.51 8.55
CA ILE A 94 3.40 -5.22 8.17
C ILE A 94 2.32 -4.14 8.09
N TYR A 95 1.23 -4.40 7.36
CA TYR A 95 0.12 -3.46 7.23
C TYR A 95 -0.46 -3.05 8.58
N ASN A 96 -0.73 -4.02 9.47
CA ASN A 96 -1.28 -3.76 10.79
C ASN A 96 -0.34 -2.90 11.65
N LYS A 97 0.98 -3.12 11.53
CA LYS A 97 1.99 -2.32 12.22
C LYS A 97 2.00 -0.89 11.69
N ILE A 98 2.10 -0.70 10.38
CA ILE A 98 2.03 0.61 9.72
C ILE A 98 0.76 1.36 10.12
N TYR A 99 -0.40 0.70 10.01
CA TYR A 99 -1.69 1.31 10.32
C TYR A 99 -1.78 1.77 11.77
N LYS A 100 -1.31 0.96 12.73
CA LYS A 100 -1.30 1.33 14.15
C LYS A 100 -0.33 2.48 14.42
N ASP A 101 0.86 2.44 13.85
CA ASP A 101 1.92 3.43 14.07
C ASP A 101 1.53 4.80 13.48
N MET A 102 0.95 4.82 12.28
CA MET A 102 0.52 6.06 11.60
C MET A 102 -0.77 6.66 12.16
N LYS A 103 -1.55 5.90 12.93
CA LYS A 103 -2.81 6.39 13.50
C LYS A 103 -2.53 7.38 14.65
N GLY A 104 -2.47 8.66 14.31
CA GLY A 104 -2.44 9.77 15.27
C GLY A 104 -1.04 10.29 15.65
N LYS A 105 0.02 9.95 14.89
CA LYS A 105 1.38 10.45 15.14
C LYS A 105 2.08 10.88 13.84
N ASN A 106 2.51 12.14 13.76
CA ASN A 106 3.32 12.64 12.62
C ASN A 106 4.79 12.20 12.68
N GLU A 107 5.26 11.74 13.84
CA GLU A 107 6.67 11.39 14.10
C GLU A 107 7.15 10.17 13.28
N VAL A 108 6.23 9.30 12.84
CA VAL A 108 6.58 8.08 12.09
C VAL A 108 6.63 8.26 10.57
N VAL A 109 6.23 9.43 10.06
CA VAL A 109 6.13 9.70 8.60
C VAL A 109 7.48 9.57 7.90
N ALA A 110 8.57 9.98 8.54
CA ALA A 110 9.92 9.90 7.95
C ALA A 110 10.34 8.44 7.69
N ILE A 111 10.05 7.53 8.61
CA ILE A 111 10.38 6.10 8.48
C ILE A 111 9.62 5.50 7.29
N TYR A 112 8.34 5.83 7.12
CA TYR A 112 7.56 5.29 6.02
C TYR A 112 7.94 5.90 4.66
N LYS A 113 8.32 7.19 4.61
CA LYS A 113 8.92 7.78 3.40
C LYS A 113 10.24 7.10 3.03
N PHE A 114 11.06 6.77 4.03
CA PHE A 114 12.28 6.00 3.79
C PHE A 114 11.99 4.60 3.26
N LEU A 115 11.03 3.87 3.86
CA LEU A 115 10.63 2.54 3.39
C LEU A 115 10.07 2.57 1.97
N GLU A 116 9.22 3.53 1.65
CA GLU A 116 8.71 3.76 0.29
C GLU A 116 9.86 4.01 -0.69
N SER A 117 10.80 4.90 -0.34
CA SER A 117 11.99 5.16 -1.16
C SER A 117 12.86 3.92 -1.32
N ALA A 118 13.04 3.14 -0.25
CA ALA A 118 13.83 1.91 -0.26
C ALA A 118 13.20 0.88 -1.21
N ILE A 119 11.89 0.61 -1.06
CA ILE A 119 11.17 -0.35 -1.91
C ILE A 119 11.26 0.03 -3.39
N ASN A 120 11.13 1.30 -3.72
CA ASN A 120 11.09 1.76 -5.11
C ASN A 120 12.47 1.85 -5.78
N ASN A 121 13.55 1.94 -5.01
CA ASN A 121 14.90 2.19 -5.56
C ASN A 121 15.92 1.10 -5.19
N TYR A 122 15.54 0.10 -4.38
CA TYR A 122 16.42 -1.02 -4.04
C TYR A 122 16.80 -1.82 -5.29
N GLY A 123 18.09 -2.09 -5.46
CA GLY A 123 18.66 -2.76 -6.64
C GLY A 123 18.97 -1.81 -7.82
N GLU A 124 18.21 -0.73 -7.99
CA GLU A 124 18.51 0.30 -9.01
C GLU A 124 19.53 1.34 -8.51
N ASP A 125 19.42 1.77 -7.25
CA ASP A 125 20.35 2.70 -6.61
C ASP A 125 21.41 1.92 -5.81
N LYS A 126 22.66 1.94 -6.31
CA LYS A 126 23.79 1.26 -5.68
C LYS A 126 24.09 1.80 -4.28
N ALA A 127 23.97 3.11 -4.06
CA ALA A 127 24.28 3.73 -2.77
C ALA A 127 23.23 3.35 -1.72
N LEU A 128 21.95 3.43 -2.07
CA LEU A 128 20.85 3.04 -1.19
C LEU A 128 20.90 1.54 -0.86
N SER A 129 21.13 0.70 -1.88
CA SER A 129 21.23 -0.75 -1.70
C SER A 129 22.40 -1.12 -0.79
N GLY A 130 23.54 -0.45 -0.97
CA GLY A 130 24.71 -0.60 -0.10
C GLY A 130 24.43 -0.18 1.35
N TYR A 131 23.75 0.95 1.56
CA TYR A 131 23.38 1.42 2.91
C TYR A 131 22.40 0.47 3.62
N ILE A 132 21.43 -0.07 2.88
CA ILE A 132 20.51 -1.09 3.39
C ILE A 132 21.30 -2.34 3.79
N ASN A 133 22.17 -2.86 2.91
CA ASN A 133 23.02 -4.02 3.22
C ASN A 133 23.88 -3.78 4.47
N TYR A 134 24.54 -2.62 4.58
CA TYR A 134 25.30 -2.23 5.78
C TYR A 134 24.45 -2.38 7.05
N THR A 135 23.23 -1.84 7.03
CA THR A 135 22.32 -1.89 8.18
C THR A 135 21.89 -3.33 8.49
N LEU A 136 21.61 -4.14 7.46
CA LEU A 136 21.20 -5.54 7.64
C LEU A 136 22.31 -6.41 8.23
N TYR A 137 23.55 -6.26 7.77
CA TYR A 137 24.69 -6.98 8.37
C TYR A 137 24.91 -6.57 9.82
N LEU A 138 24.87 -5.26 10.13
CA LEU A 138 25.10 -4.75 11.49
C LEU A 138 24.07 -5.29 12.49
N ASN A 139 22.82 -5.49 12.06
CA ASN A 139 21.73 -6.01 12.89
C ASN A 139 21.60 -7.54 12.84
N GLY A 140 22.51 -8.25 12.18
CA GLY A 140 22.44 -9.72 12.04
C GLY A 140 21.24 -10.22 11.22
N LEU A 141 20.63 -9.34 10.43
CA LEU A 141 19.51 -9.68 9.53
C LEU A 141 19.98 -10.24 8.18
N LYS A 142 21.29 -10.16 7.92
CA LYS A 142 21.99 -10.79 6.79
C LYS A 142 23.27 -11.42 7.33
N ASP A 143 23.62 -12.63 6.88
CA ASP A 143 24.80 -13.33 7.39
C ASP A 143 26.07 -12.58 6.96
N ILE A 144 26.87 -12.18 7.95
CA ILE A 144 28.15 -11.49 7.73
C ILE A 144 29.14 -12.36 6.94
N LYS A 145 29.00 -13.69 6.98
CA LYS A 145 29.83 -14.62 6.22
C LYS A 145 29.58 -14.52 4.71
N GLU A 146 28.41 -14.04 4.30
CA GLU A 146 28.01 -13.87 2.90
C GLU A 146 28.34 -12.48 2.35
N ILE A 147 29.09 -11.66 3.11
CA ILE A 147 29.41 -10.29 2.70
C ILE A 147 30.28 -10.24 1.44
N THR A 148 29.80 -9.49 0.44
CA THR A 148 30.47 -9.33 -0.86
C THR A 148 31.71 -8.42 -0.75
N ALA A 149 32.59 -8.47 -1.75
CA ALA A 149 33.78 -7.60 -1.78
C ALA A 149 33.40 -6.11 -1.82
N ASP A 150 32.42 -5.74 -2.65
CA ASP A 150 31.89 -4.37 -2.72
C ASP A 150 31.28 -3.93 -1.38
N ASP A 151 30.50 -4.80 -0.73
CA ASP A 151 29.95 -4.51 0.59
C ASP A 151 31.07 -4.34 1.63
N LYS A 152 32.15 -5.14 1.60
CA LYS A 152 33.30 -5.00 2.52
C LYS A 152 33.95 -3.62 2.42
N ILE A 153 34.13 -3.12 1.19
CA ILE A 153 34.66 -1.77 0.96
C ILE A 153 33.72 -0.74 1.60
N LEU A 154 32.42 -0.86 1.34
CA LEU A 154 31.45 0.09 1.86
C LEU A 154 31.37 0.07 3.40
N VAL A 155 31.18 -1.11 4.01
CA VAL A 155 30.99 -1.22 5.46
C VAL A 155 32.24 -0.79 6.22
N SER A 156 33.44 -1.07 5.71
CA SER A 156 34.70 -0.67 6.37
C SER A 156 34.93 0.84 6.36
N ASN A 157 34.35 1.56 5.40
CA ASN A 157 34.41 3.01 5.33
C ASN A 157 33.27 3.71 6.08
N ILE A 158 32.04 3.18 6.01
CA ILE A 158 30.88 3.77 6.70
C ILE A 158 30.93 3.52 8.21
N PHE A 159 31.33 2.32 8.65
CA PHE A 159 31.27 1.96 10.07
C PHE A 159 32.06 2.90 10.98
N PRO A 160 33.32 3.28 10.68
CA PRO A 160 34.07 4.25 11.49
C PRO A 160 33.39 5.62 11.55
N ILE A 161 32.78 6.08 10.46
CA ILE A 161 32.05 7.37 10.39
C ILE A 161 30.84 7.32 11.33
N MET A 162 30.01 6.28 11.20
CA MET A 162 28.80 6.12 12.03
C MET A 162 29.17 5.97 13.51
N LYS A 163 30.24 5.25 13.83
CA LYS A 163 30.77 5.12 15.19
C LYS A 163 31.20 6.47 15.78
N LYS A 164 31.87 7.33 15.01
CA LYS A 164 32.21 8.69 15.43
C LYS A 164 30.96 9.54 15.63
N TYR A 165 29.99 9.43 14.72
CA TYR A 165 28.71 10.15 14.82
C TYR A 165 27.97 9.81 16.12
N GLU A 166 27.85 8.51 16.45
CA GLU A 166 27.22 8.04 17.69
C GLU A 166 27.90 8.62 18.94
N LYS A 167 29.23 8.75 18.92
CA LYS A 167 30.01 9.32 20.01
C LYS A 167 30.10 10.84 20.01
N SER A 168 29.45 11.52 19.06
CA SER A 168 29.59 12.97 18.85
C SER A 168 31.04 13.43 18.58
N GLU A 169 31.86 12.55 17.98
CA GLU A 169 33.26 12.80 17.59
C GLU A 169 33.40 13.16 16.11
N LEU A 170 32.29 13.25 15.37
CA LEU A 170 32.29 13.55 13.95
C LEU A 170 32.17 15.07 13.72
N GLU A 171 33.16 15.63 13.04
CA GLU A 171 33.20 17.05 12.69
C GLU A 171 32.55 17.30 11.31
N ILE A 172 32.19 18.56 11.06
CA ILE A 172 31.64 18.97 9.77
C ILE A 172 32.71 18.83 8.69
N ASN A 173 32.35 18.17 7.58
CA ASN A 173 33.13 18.18 6.36
C ASN A 173 32.46 19.14 5.36
N ASP A 174 32.99 20.35 5.24
CA ASP A 174 32.40 21.41 4.40
C ASP A 174 32.34 21.03 2.92
N GLU A 175 33.37 20.34 2.40
CA GLU A 175 33.40 19.87 1.01
C GLU A 175 32.30 18.83 0.77
N GLY A 176 32.23 17.82 1.65
CA GLY A 176 31.19 16.79 1.58
C GLY A 176 29.77 17.37 1.73
N LEU A 177 29.59 18.38 2.59
CA LEU A 177 28.30 19.06 2.77
C LEU A 177 27.89 19.84 1.51
N LYS A 178 28.84 20.53 0.88
CA LYS A 178 28.61 21.25 -0.38
C LYS A 178 28.24 20.29 -1.52
N GLU A 179 28.97 19.18 -1.67
CA GLU A 179 28.64 18.14 -2.65
C GLU A 179 27.26 17.55 -2.41
N PHE A 180 26.90 17.30 -1.15
CA PHE A 180 25.58 16.82 -0.77
C PHE A 180 24.47 17.79 -1.21
N TYR A 181 24.62 19.10 -0.94
CA TYR A 181 23.63 20.09 -1.38
C TYR A 181 23.51 20.17 -2.90
N ASN A 182 24.63 20.17 -3.62
CA ASN A 182 24.61 20.13 -5.08
C ASN A 182 23.85 18.91 -5.60
N ARG A 183 24.09 17.74 -4.99
CA ARG A 183 23.42 16.51 -5.39
C ARG A 183 21.91 16.55 -5.12
N VAL A 184 21.49 17.15 -4.01
CA VAL A 184 20.06 17.35 -3.71
C VAL A 184 19.39 18.20 -4.79
N ASP A 185 20.04 19.30 -5.21
CA ASP A 185 19.51 20.18 -6.25
C ASP A 185 19.46 19.50 -7.63
N GLU A 186 20.47 18.71 -7.98
CA GLU A 186 20.45 17.88 -9.20
C GLU A 186 19.26 16.92 -9.21
N ILE A 187 19.05 16.19 -8.12
CA ILE A 187 17.94 15.24 -7.99
C ILE A 187 16.60 15.97 -8.14
N LYS A 188 16.47 17.15 -7.52
CA LYS A 188 15.27 17.98 -7.62
C LYS A 188 14.99 18.37 -9.07
N LYS A 189 15.98 18.88 -9.80
CA LYS A 189 15.85 19.23 -11.22
C LYS A 189 15.45 18.03 -12.08
N VAL A 190 16.08 16.87 -11.85
CA VAL A 190 15.76 15.64 -12.57
C VAL A 190 14.31 15.21 -12.31
N ARG A 191 13.81 15.34 -11.08
CA ARG A 191 12.41 15.05 -10.73
C ARG A 191 11.44 16.03 -11.41
N GLU A 192 11.76 17.32 -11.42
CA GLU A 192 10.95 18.34 -12.09
C GLU A 192 10.84 18.07 -13.59
N ILE A 193 11.95 17.76 -14.26
CA ILE A 193 11.96 17.41 -15.69
C ILE A 193 11.12 16.16 -15.95
N ARG A 194 11.25 15.13 -15.10
CA ARG A 194 10.44 13.91 -15.20
C ARG A 194 8.95 14.22 -15.04
N TYR A 195 8.59 15.03 -14.06
CA TYR A 195 7.21 15.43 -13.81
C TYR A 195 6.62 16.20 -15.00
N GLN A 196 7.36 17.16 -15.56
CA GLN A 196 6.94 17.91 -16.75
C GLN A 196 6.74 16.99 -17.96
N LYS A 197 7.64 16.02 -18.18
CA LYS A 197 7.50 15.03 -19.24
C LYS A 197 6.24 14.18 -19.03
N PHE A 198 6.02 13.70 -17.82
CA PHE A 198 4.83 12.94 -17.46
C PHE A 198 3.54 13.74 -17.69
N GLU A 199 3.50 14.99 -17.22
CA GLU A 199 2.33 15.87 -17.39
C GLU A 199 2.00 16.08 -18.87
N LYS A 200 3.04 16.27 -19.70
CA LYS A 200 2.88 16.40 -21.15
C LYS A 200 2.34 15.12 -21.78
N GLU A 201 2.92 13.96 -21.47
CA GLU A 201 2.45 12.65 -21.99
C GLU A 201 1.02 12.33 -21.56
N LEU A 202 0.67 12.65 -20.31
CA LEU A 202 -0.70 12.49 -19.80
C LEU A 202 -1.67 13.38 -20.56
N LYS A 203 -1.34 14.67 -20.75
CA LYS A 203 -2.17 15.62 -21.52
C LYS A 203 -2.37 15.13 -22.96
N GLU A 204 -1.32 14.68 -23.63
CA GLU A 204 -1.39 14.16 -25.00
C GLU A 204 -2.29 12.92 -25.11
N LYS A 205 -2.15 11.95 -24.18
CA LYS A 205 -3.00 10.74 -24.15
C LYS A 205 -4.46 11.09 -23.86
N LEU A 206 -4.73 12.01 -22.92
CA LEU A 206 -6.08 12.45 -22.61
C LEU A 206 -6.73 13.16 -23.80
N MET A 207 -6.02 14.07 -24.47
CA MET A 207 -6.52 14.75 -25.68
C MET A 207 -6.83 13.76 -26.79
N LYS A 208 -5.97 12.77 -27.02
CA LYS A 208 -6.19 11.75 -28.05
C LYS A 208 -7.45 10.93 -27.78
N GLU A 209 -7.66 10.51 -26.53
CA GLU A 209 -8.84 9.71 -26.17
C GLU A 209 -10.14 10.54 -26.17
N LEU A 210 -10.08 11.81 -25.74
CA LEU A 210 -11.21 12.75 -25.87
C LEU A 210 -11.51 13.13 -27.33
N SER A 211 -10.52 13.07 -28.22
CA SER A 211 -10.75 13.27 -29.66
C SER A 211 -11.46 12.08 -30.31
N LEU A 212 -11.40 10.90 -29.68
CA LEU A 212 -12.02 9.66 -30.16
C LEU A 212 -13.37 9.38 -29.49
N LYS A 213 -13.67 10.05 -28.38
CA LYS A 213 -14.87 9.84 -27.56
C LYS A 213 -15.36 11.16 -26.97
N ASP A 214 -16.66 11.39 -27.02
CA ASP A 214 -17.28 12.58 -26.42
C ASP A 214 -17.15 12.63 -24.89
N GLU A 215 -17.02 11.48 -24.22
CA GLU A 215 -16.79 11.38 -22.77
C GLU A 215 -15.80 10.25 -22.39
N LEU A 216 -15.01 10.49 -21.34
CA LEU A 216 -14.12 9.49 -20.72
C LEU A 216 -14.78 8.87 -19.51
N ASN A 217 -14.83 7.54 -19.45
CA ASN A 217 -15.28 6.83 -18.26
C ASN A 217 -14.13 6.47 -17.31
N LYS A 218 -14.46 5.94 -16.14
CA LYS A 218 -13.47 5.54 -15.10
C LYS A 218 -12.48 4.47 -15.57
N GLU A 219 -12.88 3.64 -16.51
CA GLU A 219 -12.09 2.53 -17.04
C GLU A 219 -11.10 3.01 -18.10
N ASP A 220 -11.50 3.97 -18.93
CA ASP A 220 -10.63 4.70 -19.85
C ASP A 220 -9.52 5.44 -19.08
N LEU A 221 -9.86 6.12 -18.00
CA LEU A 221 -8.88 6.79 -17.13
C LEU A 221 -7.90 5.79 -16.49
N LYS A 222 -8.39 4.66 -15.97
CA LYS A 222 -7.53 3.60 -15.44
C LYS A 222 -6.58 3.05 -16.50
N ARG A 223 -7.05 2.84 -17.73
CA ARG A 223 -6.22 2.37 -18.84
C ARG A 223 -5.13 3.38 -19.19
N ILE A 224 -5.47 4.67 -19.29
CA ILE A 224 -4.50 5.74 -19.57
C ILE A 224 -3.43 5.79 -18.48
N LEU A 225 -3.84 5.74 -17.21
CA LEU A 225 -2.95 5.76 -16.06
C LEU A 225 -2.06 4.51 -15.98
N ASN A 226 -2.59 3.31 -16.22
CA ASN A 226 -1.82 2.06 -16.23
C ASN A 226 -0.81 2.00 -17.39
N ASN A 227 -1.12 2.65 -18.51
CA ASN A 227 -0.22 2.77 -19.66
C ASN A 227 0.83 3.88 -19.48
N LEU A 228 0.76 4.65 -18.40
CA LEU A 228 1.85 5.51 -17.95
C LEU A 228 2.61 4.71 -16.90
N ASP A 229 3.92 4.56 -17.05
CA ASP A 229 4.72 3.82 -16.08
C ASP A 229 4.85 4.64 -14.78
N LEU A 230 3.81 4.59 -13.95
CA LEU A 230 3.66 5.39 -12.72
C LEU A 230 4.67 4.99 -11.64
N LYS A 231 5.41 3.87 -11.81
CA LYS A 231 6.34 3.35 -10.80
C LYS A 231 7.56 4.25 -10.57
N LYS A 232 7.80 5.28 -11.39
CA LYS A 232 9.03 6.11 -11.37
C LYS A 232 8.81 7.61 -11.18
N ILE A 233 7.60 8.04 -10.80
CA ILE A 233 7.27 9.43 -10.43
C ILE A 233 7.60 9.65 -8.95
#